data_AF-A0A1W5D6R8-F1
#
_entry.id   AF-A0A1W5D6R8-F1
#
_cell.length_a   1.000
_cell.length_b   1.000
_cell.length_c   1.000
_cell.angle_alpha   90.00
_cell.angle_beta   90.00
_cell.angle_gamma   90.00
#
_symmetry.space_group_name_H-M   'P 1'
#
loop_
_entity.id
_entity.type
_entity.pdbx_description
1 polymer ?
#
loop_
_entity_poly.entity_id
_entity_poly.type
_entity_poly.pdbx_seq_one_letter_code
_entity_poly.pdbx_strand_id
1 'polypeptide(L)'
;MRSTLKPVNPIGTSYQSPKWHSFLNASNITVAQACNATAVTPLCLRTLYGTYDYTPKVPGINKVGLTDYLGESNNRSDIYLFLQMFRPEAASEAYTFTFDIIANGSAQQTPDNATQLGAPDLPQTISTSYGDDEQTVPYAYATLACQLFAQLGARGITLLFASGDSGLGPTGVCLSNDGKNTTMFLPSFHASCPYVTTVGATKNFAPEVAAFDPANNFASGGGFSNYFPRPAYQDPYVPDYIASLGSRFQGLYNASGRGYPDIAAQGFRFLTVWDGGVVVLDGTSGSTPTAAGVVSLVNDALLAAGRALLGWLNPWLYGMGKKGFTDVVEGSAIGCGGEGFPAEAGWDAVTGWGTPVS
;
A
#
# COMPACT_ATOMS: atom_id res chain seq x y z
N MET A 1 13.64 -4.47 8.95
CA MET A 1 13.82 -5.14 7.63
C MET A 1 13.06 -6.46 7.54
N ARG A 2 11.78 -6.41 7.21
CA ARG A 2 10.99 -7.58 6.80
C ARG A 2 10.27 -7.20 5.52
N SER A 3 10.39 -8.01 4.48
CA SER A 3 9.36 -8.05 3.43
C SER A 3 8.03 -8.17 4.15
N THR A 4 7.11 -7.23 3.91
CA THR A 4 5.87 -7.23 4.69
C THR A 4 4.99 -8.41 4.25
N LEU A 5 5.13 -8.86 2.99
CA LEU A 5 4.43 -10.03 2.47
C LEU A 5 4.69 -11.27 3.33
N LYS A 6 3.62 -11.81 3.89
CA LYS A 6 3.64 -13.03 4.69
C LYS A 6 3.20 -14.20 3.83
N PRO A 7 4.06 -15.22 3.65
CA PRO A 7 3.68 -16.44 2.96
C PRO A 7 2.47 -17.09 3.63
N VAL A 8 1.55 -17.56 2.80
CA VAL A 8 0.50 -18.48 3.22
C VAL A 8 0.88 -19.89 2.77
N ASN A 9 0.51 -20.92 3.54
CA ASN A 9 0.71 -22.32 3.14
C ASN A 9 0.39 -22.50 1.64
N PRO A 10 1.34 -23.05 0.86
CA PRO A 10 1.24 -23.01 -0.59
C PRO A 10 -0.02 -23.72 -1.06
N ILE A 11 -0.75 -23.07 -1.96
CA ILE A 11 -1.61 -23.80 -2.88
C ILE A 11 -0.64 -24.68 -3.68
N GLY A 12 -0.83 -26.00 -3.64
CA GLY A 12 0.04 -26.94 -4.37
C GLY A 12 0.23 -26.50 -5.83
N THR A 13 1.27 -27.02 -6.48
CA THR A 13 1.70 -26.71 -7.86
C THR A 13 0.65 -26.97 -8.96
N SER A 14 -0.61 -27.20 -8.61
CA SER A 14 -1.74 -27.50 -9.46
C SER A 14 -2.70 -26.32 -9.69
N TYR A 15 -2.36 -25.07 -9.30
CA TYR A 15 -3.20 -23.92 -9.64
C TYR A 15 -3.25 -23.72 -11.16
N GLN A 16 -4.31 -24.25 -11.77
CA GLN A 16 -4.69 -23.95 -13.14
C GLN A 16 -5.46 -22.64 -13.09
N SER A 17 -4.96 -21.58 -13.74
CA SER A 17 -5.76 -20.37 -13.91
C SER A 17 -7.08 -20.76 -14.55
N PRO A 18 -8.23 -20.49 -13.93
CA PRO A 18 -9.48 -20.83 -14.57
C PRO A 18 -9.57 -20.08 -15.91
N LYS A 19 -9.99 -20.78 -16.97
CA LYS A 19 -10.01 -20.31 -18.38
C LYS A 19 -10.99 -19.15 -18.63
N TRP A 20 -11.26 -18.28 -17.66
CA TRP A 20 -12.23 -17.18 -17.77
C TRP A 20 -11.82 -16.14 -18.83
N HIS A 21 -10.52 -16.02 -19.15
CA HIS A 21 -10.02 -15.12 -20.19
C HIS A 21 -10.65 -15.35 -21.58
N SER A 22 -11.14 -16.57 -21.87
CA SER A 22 -11.73 -16.91 -23.16
C SER A 22 -13.26 -16.90 -23.21
N PHE A 23 -13.96 -16.68 -22.08
CA PHE A 23 -15.42 -16.93 -21.99
C PHE A 23 -16.28 -15.77 -21.47
N LEU A 24 -15.70 -14.62 -21.14
CA LEU A 24 -16.48 -13.50 -20.58
C LEU A 24 -16.57 -12.37 -21.60
N ASN A 25 -17.78 -12.01 -22.01
CA ASN A 25 -18.03 -10.73 -22.64
C ASN A 25 -17.66 -9.64 -21.62
N ALA A 26 -16.58 -8.92 -21.92
CA ALA A 26 -15.85 -8.03 -21.02
C ALA A 26 -16.73 -6.97 -20.32
N SER A 27 -17.83 -6.54 -20.92
CA SER A 27 -18.55 -5.33 -20.48
C SER A 27 -19.32 -5.43 -19.16
N ASN A 28 -19.49 -6.62 -18.55
CA ASN A 28 -20.42 -6.83 -17.41
C ASN A 28 -19.93 -7.83 -16.34
N ILE A 29 -18.63 -8.03 -16.17
CA ILE A 29 -18.13 -8.92 -15.10
C ILE A 29 -18.40 -8.31 -13.71
N THR A 30 -19.02 -9.09 -12.83
CA THR A 30 -19.27 -8.67 -11.43
C THR A 30 -18.13 -9.09 -10.52
N VAL A 31 -17.97 -8.42 -9.38
CA VAL A 31 -17.00 -8.79 -8.33
C VAL A 31 -17.16 -10.25 -7.90
N ALA A 32 -18.40 -10.72 -7.74
CA ALA A 32 -18.69 -12.11 -7.36
C ALA A 32 -18.24 -13.15 -8.41
N GLN A 33 -18.16 -12.76 -9.69
CA GLN A 33 -17.65 -13.62 -10.77
C GLN A 33 -16.13 -13.55 -10.89
N ALA A 34 -15.55 -12.38 -10.64
CA ALA A 34 -14.11 -12.13 -10.82
C ALA A 34 -13.25 -12.58 -9.63
N CYS A 35 -13.80 -12.54 -8.42
CA CYS A 35 -13.03 -12.60 -7.19
C CYS A 35 -13.16 -13.93 -6.44
N ASN A 36 -12.02 -14.40 -5.92
CA ASN A 36 -11.93 -15.54 -5.02
C ASN A 36 -11.14 -15.12 -3.77
N ALA A 37 -11.76 -15.22 -2.59
CA ALA A 37 -11.18 -14.76 -1.33
C ALA A 37 -9.93 -15.55 -0.91
N THR A 38 -9.69 -16.73 -1.49
CA THR A 38 -8.49 -17.54 -1.22
C THR A 38 -7.38 -17.32 -2.24
N ALA A 39 -7.63 -16.56 -3.32
CA ALA A 39 -6.75 -16.42 -4.46
C ALA A 39 -7.12 -15.15 -5.27
N VAL A 40 -6.66 -14.00 -4.80
CA VAL A 40 -6.88 -12.70 -5.45
C VAL A 40 -5.99 -12.60 -6.68
N THR A 41 -6.62 -12.26 -7.81
CA THR A 41 -5.98 -12.13 -9.13
C THR A 41 -6.05 -10.69 -9.64
N PRO A 42 -5.25 -10.31 -10.65
CA PRO A 42 -5.40 -9.03 -11.33
C PRO A 42 -6.81 -8.78 -11.89
N LEU A 43 -7.50 -9.83 -12.35
CA LEU A 43 -8.90 -9.71 -12.82
C LEU A 43 -9.83 -9.29 -11.68
N CYS A 44 -9.69 -9.91 -10.51
CA CYS A 44 -10.43 -9.53 -9.32
C CYS A 44 -10.17 -8.07 -8.95
N LEU A 45 -8.91 -7.66 -8.82
CA LEU A 45 -8.54 -6.29 -8.42
C LEU A 45 -9.08 -5.24 -9.39
N ARG A 46 -8.95 -5.50 -10.69
CA ARG A 46 -9.47 -4.58 -11.71
C ARG A 46 -11.00 -4.49 -11.71
N THR A 47 -11.68 -5.59 -11.39
CA THR A 47 -13.15 -5.60 -11.29
C THR A 47 -13.61 -4.91 -10.01
N LEU A 48 -12.97 -5.21 -8.87
CA LEU A 48 -13.27 -4.64 -7.56
C LEU A 48 -13.11 -3.13 -7.55
N TYR A 49 -12.02 -2.63 -8.15
CA TYR A 49 -11.73 -1.19 -8.22
C TYR A 49 -12.12 -0.57 -9.57
N GLY A 50 -13.00 -1.22 -10.32
CA GLY A 50 -13.63 -0.74 -11.57
C GLY A 50 -12.69 -0.27 -12.68
N THR A 51 -11.45 -0.73 -12.69
CA THR A 51 -10.44 -0.46 -13.73
C THR A 51 -10.38 -1.55 -14.81
N TYR A 52 -11.38 -2.45 -14.84
CA TYR A 52 -11.40 -3.61 -15.74
C TYR A 52 -11.51 -3.23 -17.22
N ASP A 53 -12.30 -2.21 -17.56
CA ASP A 53 -12.51 -1.73 -18.92
C ASP A 53 -11.65 -0.50 -19.27
N TYR A 54 -10.90 0.04 -18.28
CA TYR A 54 -9.99 1.14 -18.53
C TYR A 54 -8.82 0.71 -19.42
N THR A 55 -8.62 1.46 -20.51
CA THR A 55 -7.46 1.32 -21.41
C THR A 55 -6.55 2.54 -21.25
N PRO A 56 -5.26 2.36 -20.94
CA PRO A 56 -4.29 3.47 -20.85
C PRO A 56 -4.30 4.35 -22.10
N LYS A 57 -4.36 5.66 -21.89
CA LYS A 57 -4.54 6.67 -22.95
C LYS A 57 -3.24 7.32 -23.37
N VAL A 58 -2.25 7.40 -22.48
CA VAL A 58 -0.94 8.00 -22.74
C VAL A 58 0.21 7.03 -22.37
N PRO A 59 0.22 5.80 -22.94
CA PRO A 59 1.27 4.84 -22.66
C PRO A 59 2.66 5.41 -22.99
N GLY A 60 3.64 5.13 -22.14
CA GLY A 60 5.01 5.65 -22.26
C GLY A 60 5.23 7.06 -21.69
N ILE A 61 4.16 7.81 -21.42
CA ILE A 61 4.24 9.12 -20.75
C ILE A 61 4.04 8.95 -19.24
N ASN A 62 2.95 8.31 -18.83
CA ASN A 62 2.67 8.04 -17.43
C ASN A 62 3.45 6.80 -16.95
N LYS A 63 4.20 6.94 -15.87
CA LYS A 63 5.15 5.94 -15.35
C LYS A 63 4.89 5.63 -13.88
N VAL A 64 5.07 4.36 -13.52
CA VAL A 64 5.01 3.88 -12.13
C VAL A 64 6.38 3.39 -11.71
N GLY A 65 6.86 3.82 -10.55
CA GLY A 65 8.10 3.36 -9.93
C GLY A 65 7.81 2.43 -8.76
N LEU A 66 8.66 1.41 -8.59
CA LEU A 66 8.69 0.54 -7.43
C LEU A 66 10.06 0.72 -6.75
N THR A 67 10.09 0.90 -5.45
CA THR A 67 11.35 0.97 -4.68
C THR A 67 11.52 -0.28 -3.83
N ASP A 68 12.70 -0.92 -3.91
CA ASP A 68 13.08 -2.04 -3.06
C ASP A 68 14.29 -1.66 -2.18
N TYR A 69 14.31 -2.22 -0.96
CA TYR A 69 15.31 -2.00 0.08
C TYR A 69 15.81 -3.31 0.71
N LEU A 70 15.32 -4.47 0.25
CA LEU A 70 15.60 -5.77 0.85
C LEU A 70 16.61 -6.59 0.04
N GLY A 71 17.09 -6.05 -1.08
CA GLY A 71 17.92 -6.80 -2.03
C GLY A 71 17.11 -7.81 -2.84
N GLU A 72 15.79 -7.62 -2.89
CA GLU A 72 14.82 -8.41 -3.65
C GLU A 72 14.50 -7.67 -4.96
N SER A 73 15.28 -7.95 -6.01
CA SER A 73 15.06 -7.33 -7.32
C SER A 73 13.90 -7.97 -8.08
N ASN A 74 13.14 -7.14 -8.83
CA ASN A 74 12.07 -7.61 -9.71
C ASN A 74 12.61 -8.65 -10.73
N ASN A 75 12.24 -9.92 -10.57
CA ASN A 75 12.66 -10.98 -11.47
C ASN A 75 11.82 -10.94 -12.76
N ARG A 76 12.45 -10.57 -13.88
CA ARG A 76 11.77 -10.50 -15.19
C ARG A 76 11.12 -11.82 -15.60
N SER A 77 11.75 -12.96 -15.28
CA SER A 77 11.21 -14.28 -15.61
C SER A 77 9.96 -14.60 -14.79
N ASP A 78 9.94 -14.24 -13.51
CA ASP A 78 8.76 -14.42 -12.66
C ASP A 78 7.62 -13.50 -13.10
N ILE A 79 7.93 -12.25 -13.47
CA ILE A 79 6.95 -11.31 -14.05
C ILE A 79 6.39 -11.86 -15.36
N TYR A 80 7.25 -12.39 -16.24
CA TYR A 80 6.82 -12.99 -17.50
C TYR A 80 5.86 -14.16 -17.26
N LEU A 81 6.20 -15.08 -16.34
CA LEU A 81 5.33 -16.21 -15.97
C LEU A 81 4.01 -15.73 -15.36
N PHE A 82 4.07 -14.73 -14.47
CA PHE A 82 2.88 -14.12 -13.88
C PHE A 82 1.96 -13.53 -14.95
N LEU A 83 2.52 -12.72 -15.86
CA LEU A 83 1.76 -12.10 -16.94
C LEU A 83 1.26 -13.15 -17.93
N GLN A 84 2.01 -14.20 -18.26
CA GLN A 84 1.49 -15.29 -19.09
C GLN A 84 0.23 -15.93 -18.50
N MET A 85 0.14 -16.07 -17.18
CA MET A 85 -1.03 -16.64 -16.52
C MET A 85 -2.21 -15.67 -16.45
N PHE A 86 -1.96 -14.39 -16.17
CA PHE A 86 -3.03 -13.45 -15.80
C PHE A 86 -3.32 -12.37 -16.84
N ARG A 87 -2.35 -12.00 -17.68
CA ARG A 87 -2.39 -10.93 -18.69
C ARG A 87 -1.46 -11.30 -19.88
N PRO A 88 -1.72 -12.40 -20.61
CA PRO A 88 -0.77 -12.93 -21.60
C PRO A 88 -0.44 -11.94 -22.72
N GLU A 89 -1.35 -11.02 -23.04
CA GLU A 89 -1.14 -9.93 -24.00
C GLU A 89 -0.06 -8.93 -23.58
N ALA A 90 0.26 -8.86 -22.28
CA ALA A 90 1.29 -7.99 -21.73
C ALA A 90 2.58 -8.75 -21.34
N ALA A 91 2.64 -10.07 -21.54
CA ALA A 91 3.75 -10.88 -21.04
C ALA A 91 5.12 -10.42 -21.57
N SER A 92 5.21 -10.01 -22.83
CA SER A 92 6.46 -9.48 -23.41
C SER A 92 6.99 -8.24 -22.70
N GLU A 93 6.13 -7.45 -22.05
CA GLU A 93 6.53 -6.24 -21.31
C GLU A 93 7.33 -6.52 -20.04
N ALA A 94 7.36 -7.78 -19.58
CA ALA A 94 8.25 -8.20 -18.50
C ALA A 94 9.74 -7.88 -18.78
N TYR A 95 10.11 -7.74 -20.06
CA TYR A 95 11.48 -7.46 -20.47
C TYR A 95 11.74 -6.00 -20.87
N THR A 96 10.75 -5.11 -20.75
CA THR A 96 10.84 -3.73 -21.27
C THR A 96 11.00 -2.67 -20.19
N PHE A 97 10.62 -2.94 -18.94
CA PHE A 97 10.75 -1.96 -17.86
C PHE A 97 12.21 -1.69 -17.46
N THR A 98 12.51 -0.48 -17.00
CA THR A 98 13.87 -0.03 -16.61
C THR A 98 14.13 -0.20 -15.12
N PHE A 99 15.41 -0.27 -14.74
CA PHE A 99 15.87 -0.24 -13.35
C PHE A 99 16.83 0.92 -13.14
N ASP A 100 16.64 1.67 -12.06
CA ASP A 100 17.56 2.70 -11.60
C ASP A 100 18.17 2.28 -10.26
N ILE A 101 19.50 2.16 -10.18
CA ILE A 101 20.20 1.68 -8.98
C ILE A 101 20.51 2.86 -8.05
N ILE A 102 19.64 3.14 -7.08
CA ILE A 102 19.82 4.33 -6.23
C ILE A 102 20.76 4.07 -5.04
N ALA A 103 21.69 5.00 -4.79
CA ALA A 103 22.54 5.06 -3.58
C ALA A 103 23.32 3.76 -3.26
N ASN A 104 24.00 3.18 -4.27
CA ASN A 104 24.75 1.91 -4.15
C ASN A 104 23.88 0.69 -3.77
N GLY A 105 22.57 0.72 -4.03
CA GLY A 105 21.72 -0.47 -3.94
C GLY A 105 22.26 -1.63 -4.78
N SER A 106 21.98 -2.87 -4.38
CA SER A 106 22.36 -4.04 -5.16
C SER A 106 21.29 -4.33 -6.21
N ALA A 107 21.54 -3.94 -7.46
CA ALA A 107 21.04 -4.75 -8.56
C ALA A 107 22.13 -5.80 -8.81
N GLN A 108 21.84 -7.09 -8.69
CA GLN A 108 22.64 -8.09 -9.41
C GLN A 108 22.37 -7.90 -10.90
N GLN A 109 22.88 -6.80 -11.47
CA GLN A 109 23.29 -6.46 -12.85
C GLN A 109 23.98 -5.07 -12.84
N THR A 110 25.18 -4.99 -12.22
CA THR A 110 26.32 -4.01 -12.37
C THR A 110 26.07 -2.47 -12.33
N PRO A 111 27.07 -1.63 -11.93
CA PRO A 111 26.84 -0.47 -11.04
C PRO A 111 26.80 0.92 -11.73
N ASP A 112 26.24 1.96 -11.05
CA ASP A 112 26.73 3.37 -11.03
C ASP A 112 25.90 4.37 -10.13
N ASN A 113 26.23 5.68 -10.17
CA ASN A 113 26.53 6.63 -9.05
C ASN A 113 25.58 7.85 -8.83
N ALA A 114 26.09 8.89 -8.12
CA ALA A 114 25.45 10.04 -7.44
C ALA A 114 24.53 11.02 -8.23
N THR A 115 24.08 10.68 -9.43
CA THR A 115 23.28 11.58 -10.30
C THR A 115 21.77 11.59 -9.95
N GLN A 116 21.34 10.81 -8.97
CA GLN A 116 19.93 10.41 -8.82
C GLN A 116 19.00 11.40 -8.11
N LEU A 117 19.54 12.41 -7.45
CA LEU A 117 18.72 13.50 -6.89
C LEU A 117 18.32 14.54 -7.95
N GLY A 118 18.95 14.51 -9.13
CA GLY A 118 18.69 15.41 -10.25
C GLY A 118 17.97 14.77 -11.46
N ALA A 119 17.42 13.57 -11.30
CA ALA A 119 16.81 12.85 -12.43
C ALA A 119 15.66 13.69 -13.05
N PRO A 120 15.74 14.04 -14.35
CA PRO A 120 14.74 14.87 -15.01
C PRO A 120 13.45 14.09 -15.34
N ASP A 121 13.51 12.76 -15.31
CA ASP A 121 12.45 11.85 -15.75
C ASP A 121 12.08 10.87 -14.63
N LEU A 122 11.30 11.37 -13.66
CA LEU A 122 10.83 10.57 -12.52
C LEU A 122 9.43 10.00 -12.78
N PRO A 123 9.12 8.78 -12.28
CA PRO A 123 7.76 8.26 -12.30
C PRO A 123 6.77 9.16 -11.57
N GLN A 124 5.57 9.31 -12.11
CA GLN A 124 4.52 10.15 -11.51
C GLN A 124 3.90 9.50 -10.27
N THR A 125 3.96 8.17 -10.18
CA THR A 125 3.46 7.39 -9.04
C THR A 125 4.54 6.43 -8.57
N ILE A 126 4.89 6.44 -7.29
CA ILE A 126 5.90 5.55 -6.70
C ILE A 126 5.24 4.75 -5.57
N SER A 127 5.40 3.43 -5.62
CA SER A 127 4.97 2.50 -4.58
C SER A 127 6.17 1.97 -3.81
N THR A 128 6.09 2.05 -2.48
CA THR A 128 7.14 1.59 -1.58
C THR A 128 6.57 0.65 -0.52
N SER A 129 7.12 -0.56 -0.49
CA SER A 129 6.74 -1.64 0.41
C SER A 129 7.80 -1.86 1.49
N TYR A 130 8.07 -0.82 2.29
CA TYR A 130 9.12 -0.84 3.31
C TYR A 130 8.75 0.03 4.52
N GLY A 131 9.12 -0.42 5.71
CA GLY A 131 8.97 0.33 6.95
C GLY A 131 9.79 -0.28 8.09
N ASP A 132 10.06 0.55 9.09
CA ASP A 132 10.65 0.15 10.37
C ASP A 132 9.77 0.68 11.51
N ASP A 133 9.94 0.18 12.73
CA ASP A 133 9.28 0.80 13.88
C ASP A 133 9.82 2.23 14.04
N GLU A 134 8.94 3.23 14.14
CA GLU A 134 9.33 4.65 14.12
C GLU A 134 10.39 4.96 15.18
N GLN A 135 10.24 4.39 16.38
CA GLN A 135 11.19 4.56 17.47
C GLN A 135 12.61 4.03 17.20
N THR A 136 12.80 3.16 16.19
CA THR A 136 14.12 2.64 15.80
C THR A 136 14.83 3.51 14.78
N VAL A 137 14.12 4.46 14.17
CA VAL A 137 14.65 5.38 13.18
C VAL A 137 15.08 6.67 13.89
N PRO A 138 16.33 7.15 13.73
CA PRO A 138 16.73 8.41 14.34
C PRO A 138 15.81 9.56 13.89
N TYR A 139 15.27 10.33 14.84
CA TYR A 139 14.34 11.44 14.57
C TYR A 139 14.85 12.41 13.48
N ALA A 140 16.14 12.75 13.52
CA ALA A 140 16.77 13.61 12.52
C ALA A 140 16.74 13.00 11.11
N TYR A 141 16.96 11.69 10.98
CA TYR A 141 16.85 10.98 9.71
C TYR A 141 15.39 10.92 9.23
N ALA A 142 14.46 10.56 10.11
CA ALA A 142 13.03 10.50 9.78
C ALA A 142 12.52 11.87 9.26
N THR A 143 12.92 12.95 9.94
CA THR A 143 12.58 14.33 9.54
C THR A 143 13.17 14.69 8.18
N LEU A 144 14.46 14.40 7.95
CA LEU A 144 15.11 14.68 6.68
C LEU A 144 14.46 13.90 5.52
N ALA A 145 14.22 12.60 5.71
CA ALA A 145 13.55 11.76 4.72
C ALA A 145 12.15 12.31 4.37
N CYS A 146 11.36 12.69 5.38
CA CYS A 146 10.06 13.33 5.15
C CYS A 146 10.14 14.64 4.37
N GLN A 147 11.14 15.48 4.64
CA GLN A 147 11.37 16.71 3.87
C GLN A 147 11.73 16.42 2.41
N LEU A 148 12.47 15.34 2.13
CA LEU A 148 12.77 14.91 0.77
C LEU A 148 11.52 14.37 0.06
N PHE A 149 10.66 13.62 0.76
CA PHE A 149 9.37 13.20 0.22
C PHE A 149 8.45 14.38 -0.11
N ALA A 150 8.45 15.42 0.74
CA ALA A 150 7.73 16.66 0.45
C ALA A 150 8.22 17.34 -0.85
N GLN A 151 9.53 17.33 -1.11
CA GLN A 151 10.10 17.88 -2.35
C GLN A 151 9.66 17.10 -3.58
N LEU A 152 9.58 15.76 -3.50
CA LEU A 152 9.04 14.93 -4.58
C LEU A 152 7.55 15.22 -4.80
N GLY A 153 6.77 15.32 -3.72
CA GLY A 153 5.36 15.71 -3.77
C GLY A 153 5.14 17.07 -4.44
N ALA A 154 5.98 18.06 -4.14
CA ALA A 154 5.97 19.39 -4.77
C ALA A 154 6.31 19.35 -6.27
N ARG A 155 7.02 18.32 -6.73
CA ARG A 155 7.28 18.06 -8.16
C ARG A 155 6.16 17.31 -8.86
N GLY A 156 5.03 17.06 -8.19
CA GLY A 156 3.86 16.38 -8.76
C GLY A 156 3.95 14.85 -8.72
N ILE A 157 4.83 14.29 -7.88
CA ILE A 157 4.98 12.84 -7.72
C ILE A 157 4.11 12.36 -6.56
N THR A 158 3.36 11.29 -6.78
CA THR A 158 2.59 10.61 -5.73
C THR A 158 3.44 9.52 -5.09
N LEU A 159 3.64 9.59 -3.78
CA LEU A 159 4.39 8.59 -3.01
C LEU A 159 3.42 7.76 -2.17
N LEU A 160 3.35 6.45 -2.41
CA LEU A 160 2.51 5.51 -1.67
C LEU A 160 3.38 4.56 -0.84
N PHE A 161 3.07 4.42 0.44
CA PHE A 161 3.80 3.56 1.37
C PHE A 161 2.88 2.57 2.09
N ALA A 162 3.33 1.33 2.21
CA ALA A 162 2.65 0.31 3.01
C ALA A 162 2.52 0.72 4.48
N SER A 163 1.36 0.48 5.10
CA SER A 163 1.11 0.83 6.51
C SER A 163 1.76 -0.14 7.51
N GLY A 164 2.18 -1.32 7.05
CA GLY A 164 2.80 -2.38 7.85
C GLY A 164 1.86 -3.56 8.10
N ASP A 165 2.44 -4.71 8.49
CA ASP A 165 1.73 -6.01 8.50
C ASP A 165 1.61 -6.63 9.89
N SER A 166 1.65 -5.78 10.91
CA SER A 166 1.56 -6.17 12.32
C SER A 166 0.55 -5.32 13.10
N GLY A 167 -0.45 -4.72 12.44
CA GLY A 167 -1.43 -3.87 13.12
C GLY A 167 -0.77 -2.72 13.87
N LEU A 168 -0.96 -2.67 15.19
CA LEU A 168 -0.37 -1.65 16.07
C LEU A 168 1.07 -1.95 16.52
N GLY A 169 1.61 -3.09 16.08
CA GLY A 169 2.92 -3.61 16.46
C GLY A 169 2.91 -5.14 16.57
N PRO A 170 4.09 -5.80 16.51
CA PRO A 170 4.19 -7.26 16.51
C PRO A 170 3.56 -7.91 17.76
N THR A 171 3.10 -9.15 17.61
CA THR A 171 2.56 -9.94 18.72
C THR A 171 3.56 -10.03 19.87
N GLY A 172 3.12 -9.70 21.08
CA GLY A 172 3.96 -9.59 22.27
C GLY A 172 3.74 -8.25 22.95
N VAL A 173 4.62 -7.90 23.89
CA VAL A 173 4.52 -6.60 24.57
C VAL A 173 5.18 -5.54 23.70
N CYS A 174 4.37 -4.66 23.13
CA CYS A 174 4.86 -3.47 22.47
C CYS A 174 5.36 -2.48 23.52
N LEU A 175 6.65 -2.16 23.45
CA LEU A 175 7.39 -1.42 24.47
C LEU A 175 8.17 -0.26 23.86
N SER A 176 8.29 0.83 24.62
CA SER A 176 9.23 1.90 24.32
C SER A 176 10.68 1.40 24.38
N ASN A 177 11.51 1.89 23.47
CA ASN A 177 12.95 1.61 23.44
C ASN A 177 13.80 2.71 24.11
N ASP A 178 13.18 3.59 24.90
CA ASP A 178 13.81 4.70 25.63
C ASP A 178 14.44 4.29 26.98
N GLY A 179 14.57 2.98 27.23
CA GLY A 179 15.06 2.41 28.48
C GLY A 179 14.02 2.32 29.60
N LYS A 180 12.78 2.78 29.38
CA LYS A 180 11.70 2.69 30.38
C LYS A 180 10.79 1.48 30.22
N ASN A 181 10.81 0.84 29.05
CA ASN A 181 9.91 -0.26 28.71
C ASN A 181 8.45 0.09 28.99
N THR A 182 8.02 1.27 28.55
CA THR A 182 6.62 1.72 28.69
C THR A 182 5.78 0.96 27.67
N THR A 183 4.67 0.36 28.09
CA THR A 183 3.73 -0.28 27.16
C THR A 183 3.07 0.78 26.28
N MET A 184 3.20 0.63 24.96
CA MET A 184 2.65 1.56 23.97
C MET A 184 2.54 0.87 22.61
N PHE A 185 1.73 1.40 21.70
CA PHE A 185 1.71 0.98 20.31
C PHE A 185 2.94 1.50 19.55
N LEU A 186 3.33 0.77 18.51
CA LEU A 186 4.55 1.02 17.74
C LEU A 186 4.17 1.54 16.35
N PRO A 187 4.07 2.87 16.15
CA PRO A 187 3.86 3.41 14.82
C PRO A 187 5.06 3.07 13.91
N SER A 188 4.82 2.91 12.61
CA SER A 188 5.86 2.59 11.63
C SER A 188 6.36 3.83 10.89
N PHE A 189 7.67 3.94 10.69
CA PHE A 189 8.28 4.97 9.85
C PHE A 189 8.22 4.62 8.36
N HIS A 190 8.19 5.71 7.60
CA HIS A 190 7.56 6.00 6.32
C HIS A 190 6.03 6.16 6.42
N ALA A 191 5.31 5.16 6.96
CA ALA A 191 3.86 5.27 7.14
C ALA A 191 3.45 6.48 8.00
N SER A 192 4.20 6.77 9.06
CA SER A 192 3.96 7.92 9.93
C SER A 192 4.31 9.29 9.31
N CYS A 193 4.98 9.31 8.15
CA CYS A 193 5.38 10.56 7.49
C CYS A 193 4.15 11.31 6.93
N PRO A 194 4.00 12.63 7.16
CA PRO A 194 2.83 13.39 6.70
C PRO A 194 2.84 13.75 5.20
N TYR A 195 3.94 13.46 4.49
CA TYR A 195 4.15 13.82 3.08
C TYR A 195 4.05 12.63 2.12
N VAL A 196 3.61 11.47 2.61
CA VAL A 196 3.32 10.28 1.80
C VAL A 196 1.87 9.87 2.01
N THR A 197 1.31 9.16 1.04
CA THR A 197 0.02 8.49 1.19
C THR A 197 0.24 7.08 1.71
N THR A 198 -0.23 6.81 2.91
CA THR A 198 -0.08 5.50 3.54
C THR A 198 -1.25 4.60 3.18
N VAL A 199 -0.96 3.36 2.78
CA VAL A 199 -1.92 2.39 2.26
C VAL A 199 -2.06 1.21 3.23
N GLY A 200 -3.24 1.10 3.84
CA GLY A 200 -3.68 -0.06 4.60
C GLY A 200 -4.11 -1.23 3.72
N ALA A 201 -4.55 -2.31 4.35
CA ALA A 201 -5.02 -3.51 3.67
C ALA A 201 -6.45 -3.88 4.05
N THR A 202 -7.24 -4.26 3.04
CA THR A 202 -8.54 -4.92 3.19
C THR A 202 -8.49 -6.39 2.78
N LYS A 203 -9.49 -7.13 3.22
CA LYS A 203 -9.84 -8.48 2.77
C LYS A 203 -11.34 -8.56 2.47
N ASN A 204 -11.77 -9.67 1.88
CA ASN A 204 -13.12 -9.84 1.33
C ASN A 204 -13.42 -8.81 0.23
N PHE A 205 -14.67 -8.74 -0.24
CA PHE A 205 -15.02 -7.91 -1.40
C PHE A 205 -16.38 -7.20 -1.27
N ALA A 206 -17.32 -7.77 -0.51
CA ALA A 206 -18.67 -7.24 -0.34
C ALA A 206 -19.29 -7.74 0.98
N PRO A 207 -19.05 -7.08 2.12
CA PRO A 207 -18.20 -5.90 2.27
C PRO A 207 -16.70 -6.23 2.24
N GLU A 208 -15.88 -5.24 1.86
CA GLU A 208 -14.46 -5.23 2.24
C GLU A 208 -14.36 -4.93 3.74
N VAL A 209 -13.42 -5.60 4.43
CA VAL A 209 -13.15 -5.42 5.86
C VAL A 209 -11.65 -5.26 6.07
N ALA A 210 -11.22 -4.64 7.17
CA ALA A 210 -9.80 -4.53 7.50
C ALA A 210 -9.12 -5.91 7.51
N ALA A 211 -7.96 -5.99 6.86
CA ALA A 211 -7.29 -7.27 6.64
C ALA A 211 -6.65 -7.80 7.94
N PHE A 212 -6.93 -9.07 8.23
CA PHE A 212 -6.33 -9.81 9.34
C PHE A 212 -6.30 -11.30 8.99
N ASP A 213 -5.17 -11.95 9.22
CA ASP A 213 -5.00 -13.40 9.10
C ASP A 213 -4.26 -13.99 10.30
N PRO A 214 -4.96 -14.76 11.15
CA PRO A 214 -4.32 -15.42 12.28
C PRO A 214 -3.35 -16.53 11.85
N ALA A 215 -3.45 -17.06 10.63
CA ALA A 215 -2.59 -18.16 10.17
C ALA A 215 -1.12 -17.75 9.97
N ASN A 216 -0.87 -16.48 9.65
CA ASN A 216 0.49 -15.92 9.48
C ASN A 216 0.71 -14.65 10.34
N ASN A 217 -0.23 -14.32 11.24
CA ASN A 217 -0.25 -13.10 12.05
C ASN A 217 -0.23 -11.81 11.22
N PHE A 218 -0.77 -11.81 10.00
CA PHE A 218 -0.94 -10.59 9.22
C PHE A 218 -2.06 -9.73 9.81
N ALA A 219 -1.83 -8.43 9.94
CA ALA A 219 -2.87 -7.45 10.25
C ALA A 219 -2.53 -6.12 9.55
N SER A 220 -3.52 -5.47 8.96
CA SER A 220 -3.36 -4.14 8.36
C SER A 220 -2.82 -3.16 9.41
N GLY A 221 -1.70 -2.53 9.09
CA GLY A 221 -1.03 -1.58 9.96
C GLY A 221 -1.81 -0.28 10.10
N GLY A 222 -1.73 0.30 11.30
CA GLY A 222 -2.42 1.54 11.62
C GLY A 222 -1.84 2.17 12.88
N GLY A 223 -1.99 3.47 13.05
CA GLY A 223 -1.49 4.12 14.25
C GLY A 223 -1.37 5.63 14.18
N PHE A 224 -0.71 6.18 15.19
CA PHE A 224 -0.44 7.61 15.35
C PHE A 224 1.04 7.82 15.62
N SER A 225 1.67 8.69 14.84
CA SER A 225 3.09 9.01 14.97
C SER A 225 3.45 9.57 16.36
N ASN A 226 4.59 9.17 16.89
CA ASN A 226 5.24 9.81 18.05
C ASN A 226 6.18 10.95 17.62
N TYR A 227 6.60 10.99 16.35
CA TYR A 227 7.55 11.98 15.83
C TYR A 227 6.87 13.17 15.17
N PHE A 228 5.88 12.90 14.31
CA PHE A 228 5.27 13.89 13.45
C PHE A 228 3.91 14.33 14.01
N PRO A 229 3.71 15.64 14.20
CA PRO A 229 2.42 16.15 14.64
C PRO A 229 1.35 15.89 13.57
N ARG A 230 0.10 15.85 13.99
CA ARG A 230 -1.03 15.74 13.08
C ARG A 230 -0.97 16.87 12.03
N PRO A 231 -0.98 16.55 10.73
CA PRO A 231 -0.99 17.56 9.69
C PRO A 231 -2.37 18.24 9.60
N ALA A 232 -2.39 19.51 9.19
CA ALA A 232 -3.61 20.33 9.16
C ALA A 232 -4.76 19.74 8.32
N TYR A 233 -4.44 18.95 7.28
CA TYR A 233 -5.47 18.30 6.46
C TYR A 233 -6.24 17.19 7.22
N GLN A 234 -5.70 16.69 8.34
CA GLN A 234 -6.31 15.68 9.21
C GLN A 234 -7.13 16.27 10.36
N ASP A 235 -6.91 17.54 10.72
CA ASP A 235 -7.57 18.19 11.85
C ASP A 235 -9.11 18.14 11.81
N PRO A 236 -9.78 18.20 10.63
CA PRO A 236 -11.24 18.11 10.60
C PRO A 236 -11.83 16.72 10.88
N TYR A 237 -11.03 15.65 10.96
CA TYR A 237 -11.55 14.27 10.98
C TYR A 237 -10.94 13.40 12.07
N VAL A 238 -9.63 13.47 12.27
CA VAL A 238 -8.92 12.63 13.25
C VAL A 238 -9.39 12.85 14.69
N PRO A 239 -9.71 14.08 15.15
CA PRO A 239 -10.25 14.29 16.50
C PRO A 239 -11.55 13.54 16.77
N ASP A 240 -12.43 13.41 15.77
CA ASP A 240 -13.71 12.70 15.92
C ASP A 240 -13.48 11.20 16.08
N TYR A 241 -12.56 10.61 15.31
CA TYR A 241 -12.13 9.23 15.48
C TYR A 241 -11.49 8.99 16.86
N ILE A 242 -10.60 9.88 17.31
CA ILE A 242 -10.00 9.78 18.65
C ILE A 242 -11.09 9.85 19.74
N ALA A 243 -12.10 10.69 19.56
CA ALA A 243 -13.22 10.80 20.49
C ALA A 243 -14.07 9.53 20.52
N SER A 244 -14.27 8.85 19.39
CA SER A 244 -15.05 7.60 19.32
C SER A 244 -14.39 6.44 20.07
N LEU A 245 -13.05 6.43 20.17
CA LEU A 245 -12.31 5.44 20.97
C LEU A 245 -12.60 5.54 22.48
N GLY A 246 -13.03 6.71 22.98
CA GLY A 246 -13.34 6.93 24.39
C GLY A 246 -12.15 6.64 25.32
N SER A 247 -12.31 5.66 26.22
CA SER A 247 -11.23 5.23 27.12
C SER A 247 -10.37 4.10 26.56
N ARG A 248 -10.69 3.58 25.38
CA ARG A 248 -9.90 2.52 24.75
C ARG A 248 -8.52 3.08 24.41
N PHE A 249 -7.50 2.28 24.67
CA PHE A 249 -6.11 2.58 24.31
C PHE A 249 -5.51 3.85 24.97
N GLN A 250 -6.12 4.38 26.03
CA GLN A 250 -5.58 5.52 26.76
C GLN A 250 -4.14 5.26 27.22
N GLY A 251 -3.24 6.19 26.88
CA GLY A 251 -1.81 6.10 27.20
C GLY A 251 -1.00 5.19 26.28
N LEU A 252 -1.62 4.49 25.32
CA LEU A 252 -0.92 3.59 24.39
C LEU A 252 -0.52 4.27 23.07
N TYR A 253 -1.05 5.45 22.73
CA TYR A 253 -0.75 6.14 21.49
C TYR A 253 -0.68 7.66 21.66
N ASN A 254 0.00 8.35 20.74
CA ASN A 254 0.06 9.80 20.70
C ASN A 254 -1.13 10.39 19.93
N ALA A 255 -2.18 10.81 20.64
CA ALA A 255 -3.38 11.42 20.06
C ALA A 255 -3.14 12.75 19.29
N SER A 256 -1.96 13.36 19.43
CA SER A 256 -1.59 14.57 18.68
C SER A 256 -0.76 14.28 17.43
N GLY A 257 -0.44 13.02 17.16
CA GLY A 257 0.39 12.61 16.02
C GLY A 257 -0.37 12.48 14.71
N ARG A 258 0.38 12.42 13.60
CA ARG A 258 -0.14 12.00 12.28
C ARG A 258 -0.77 10.62 12.41
N GLY A 259 -2.08 10.51 12.15
CA GLY A 259 -2.81 9.23 12.14
C GLY A 259 -2.69 8.55 10.78
N TYR A 260 -2.57 7.23 10.68
CA TYR A 260 -2.46 6.50 9.40
C TYR A 260 -3.18 5.15 9.49
N PRO A 261 -3.57 4.52 8.35
CA PRO A 261 -3.29 4.90 6.96
C PRO A 261 -4.15 6.06 6.43
N ASP A 262 -3.89 6.50 5.19
CA ASP A 262 -4.72 7.50 4.50
C ASP A 262 -5.82 6.86 3.65
N ILE A 263 -5.50 5.72 3.03
CA ILE A 263 -6.39 4.90 2.21
C ILE A 263 -6.08 3.42 2.47
N ALA A 264 -6.87 2.51 1.91
CA ALA A 264 -6.58 1.09 1.87
C ALA A 264 -6.81 0.50 0.47
N ALA A 265 -6.34 -0.72 0.26
CA ALA A 265 -6.71 -1.56 -0.88
C ALA A 265 -6.58 -3.03 -0.48
N GLN A 266 -6.99 -3.94 -1.36
CA GLN A 266 -6.95 -5.37 -1.14
C GLN A 266 -5.50 -5.77 -0.84
N GLY A 267 -5.28 -6.46 0.28
CA GLY A 267 -3.95 -6.91 0.71
C GLY A 267 -3.94 -8.40 1.09
N PHE A 268 -4.96 -9.15 0.71
CA PHE A 268 -5.17 -10.51 1.17
C PHE A 268 -5.15 -11.54 0.03
N ARG A 269 -4.44 -12.65 0.24
CA ARG A 269 -4.34 -13.82 -0.65
C ARG A 269 -3.96 -13.50 -2.09
N PHE A 270 -2.96 -12.65 -2.27
CA PHE A 270 -2.40 -12.31 -3.58
C PHE A 270 -1.70 -13.51 -4.19
N LEU A 271 -2.16 -13.94 -5.37
CA LEU A 271 -1.37 -14.84 -6.20
C LEU A 271 -0.17 -14.07 -6.75
N THR A 272 1.02 -14.65 -6.58
CA THR A 272 2.31 -14.10 -7.05
C THR A 272 3.15 -15.24 -7.61
N VAL A 273 4.12 -14.92 -8.48
CA VAL A 273 5.16 -15.87 -8.90
C VAL A 273 6.46 -15.50 -8.21
N TRP A 274 7.10 -16.47 -7.56
CA TRP A 274 8.41 -16.35 -6.93
C TRP A 274 9.24 -17.59 -7.27
N ASP A 275 10.39 -17.39 -7.90
CA ASP A 275 11.36 -18.44 -8.25
C ASP A 275 10.70 -19.52 -9.13
N GLY A 276 9.93 -19.06 -10.11
CA GLY A 276 9.14 -19.88 -11.03
C GLY A 276 7.90 -20.55 -10.42
N GLY A 277 7.67 -20.45 -9.11
CA GLY A 277 6.53 -21.06 -8.42
C GLY A 277 5.40 -20.07 -8.12
N VAL A 278 4.15 -20.55 -8.18
CA VAL A 278 3.01 -19.75 -7.71
C VAL A 278 2.95 -19.80 -6.18
N VAL A 279 2.93 -18.63 -5.56
CA VAL A 279 2.78 -18.44 -4.11
C VAL A 279 1.59 -17.56 -3.79
N VAL A 280 1.05 -17.72 -2.58
CA VAL A 280 -0.02 -16.87 -2.06
C VAL A 280 0.54 -16.04 -0.92
N LEU A 281 0.38 -14.73 -1.01
CA LEU A 281 0.95 -13.77 -0.07
C LEU A 281 -0.15 -12.88 0.51
N ASP A 282 -0.01 -12.54 1.78
CA ASP A 282 -0.80 -11.48 2.43
C ASP A 282 0.11 -10.31 2.78
N GLY A 283 -0.38 -9.08 2.72
CA GLY A 283 0.36 -7.91 3.20
C GLY A 283 -0.11 -6.59 2.61
N THR A 284 0.16 -5.50 3.34
CA THR A 284 0.06 -4.13 2.84
C THR A 284 1.05 -3.86 1.69
N SER A 285 2.08 -4.69 1.56
CA SER A 285 2.93 -4.77 0.35
C SER A 285 2.18 -5.19 -0.91
N GLY A 286 1.04 -5.87 -0.81
CA GLY A 286 0.15 -6.17 -1.94
C GLY A 286 -0.86 -5.05 -2.22
N SER A 287 -1.36 -4.41 -1.16
CA SER A 287 -2.32 -3.30 -1.29
C SER A 287 -1.69 -2.02 -1.83
N THR A 288 -0.46 -1.70 -1.44
CA THR A 288 0.25 -0.48 -1.88
C THR A 288 0.46 -0.42 -3.40
N PRO A 289 1.03 -1.43 -4.08
CA PRO A 289 1.14 -1.42 -5.53
C PRO A 289 -0.22 -1.51 -6.23
N THR A 290 -1.23 -2.13 -5.59
CA THR A 290 -2.60 -2.14 -6.11
C THR A 290 -3.18 -0.71 -6.14
N ALA A 291 -3.08 0.03 -5.03
CA ALA A 291 -3.50 1.43 -4.95
C ALA A 291 -2.70 2.31 -5.91
N ALA A 292 -1.38 2.10 -6.02
CA ALA A 292 -0.52 2.81 -6.96
C ALA A 292 -0.94 2.56 -8.42
N GLY A 293 -1.36 1.34 -8.75
CA GLY A 293 -1.94 1.02 -10.06
C GLY A 293 -3.18 1.87 -10.36
N VAL A 294 -4.13 1.96 -9.43
CA VAL A 294 -5.34 2.78 -9.60
C VAL A 294 -5.00 4.27 -9.73
N VAL A 295 -4.17 4.80 -8.83
CA VAL A 295 -3.70 6.20 -8.87
C VAL A 295 -3.00 6.52 -10.19
N SER A 296 -2.21 5.59 -10.70
CA SER A 296 -1.55 5.72 -11.99
C SER A 296 -2.54 5.82 -13.14
N LEU A 297 -3.61 5.02 -13.15
CA LEU A 297 -4.65 5.13 -14.18
C LEU A 297 -5.41 6.46 -14.11
N VAL A 298 -5.60 7.02 -12.90
CA VAL A 298 -6.14 8.38 -12.75
C VAL A 298 -5.18 9.42 -13.31
N ASN A 299 -3.89 9.32 -13.03
CA ASN A 299 -2.87 10.20 -13.61
C ASN A 299 -2.80 10.10 -15.15
N ASP A 300 -2.91 8.89 -15.72
CA ASP A 300 -3.04 8.67 -17.17
C ASP A 300 -4.25 9.41 -17.75
N ALA A 301 -5.42 9.31 -17.10
CA ALA A 301 -6.62 10.02 -17.52
C ALA A 301 -6.48 11.55 -17.42
N LEU A 302 -5.83 12.05 -16.36
CA LEU A 302 -5.56 13.48 -16.17
C LEU A 302 -4.62 14.01 -17.25
N LEU A 303 -3.52 13.31 -17.53
CA LEU A 303 -2.58 13.66 -18.59
C LEU A 303 -3.23 13.68 -19.96
N ALA A 304 -4.02 12.66 -20.29
CA ALA A 304 -4.78 12.59 -21.54
C ALA A 304 -5.76 13.76 -21.70
N ALA A 305 -6.26 14.30 -20.58
CA ALA A 305 -7.13 15.48 -20.53
C ALA A 305 -6.36 16.82 -20.41
N GLY A 306 -5.03 16.81 -20.46
CA GLY A 306 -4.20 18.01 -20.28
C GLY A 306 -4.28 18.63 -18.89
N ARG A 307 -4.63 17.83 -17.87
CA ARG A 307 -4.77 18.27 -16.48
C ARG A 307 -3.52 17.95 -15.67
N ALA A 308 -3.35 18.68 -14.56
CA ALA A 308 -2.31 18.40 -13.59
C ALA A 308 -2.51 17.02 -12.94
N LEU A 309 -1.39 16.37 -12.65
CA LEU A 309 -1.31 15.10 -11.92
C LEU A 309 -1.75 15.27 -10.46
N LEU A 310 -2.03 14.15 -9.79
CA LEU A 310 -2.43 14.14 -8.39
C LEU A 310 -1.32 14.60 -7.44
N GLY A 311 -0.06 14.23 -7.71
CA GLY A 311 1.09 14.61 -6.90
C GLY A 311 0.95 14.25 -5.42
N TRP A 312 1.22 15.20 -4.52
CA TRP A 312 0.96 15.01 -3.10
C TRP A 312 -0.54 14.89 -2.81
N LEU A 313 -1.01 13.65 -2.70
CA LEU A 313 -2.44 13.31 -2.70
C LEU A 313 -3.19 13.73 -1.43
N ASN A 314 -2.54 13.69 -0.26
CA ASN A 314 -3.24 13.76 1.03
C ASN A 314 -4.11 15.02 1.21
N PRO A 315 -3.64 16.26 0.94
CA PRO A 315 -4.51 17.43 1.11
C PRO A 315 -5.77 17.38 0.25
N TRP A 316 -5.66 16.89 -0.99
CA TRP A 316 -6.81 16.73 -1.89
C TRP A 316 -7.74 15.61 -1.41
N LEU A 317 -7.18 14.48 -0.97
CA LEU A 317 -7.88 13.31 -0.45
C LEU A 317 -8.79 13.69 0.73
N TYR A 318 -8.22 14.29 1.79
CA TYR A 318 -8.97 14.67 2.99
C TYR A 318 -9.97 15.82 2.71
N GLY A 319 -9.78 16.56 1.62
CA GLY A 319 -10.74 17.52 1.09
C GLY A 319 -11.87 16.84 0.32
N MET A 320 -11.80 16.88 -1.01
CA MET A 320 -12.87 16.37 -1.88
C MET A 320 -12.65 14.92 -2.33
N GLY A 321 -11.40 14.45 -2.33
CA GLY A 321 -11.02 13.17 -2.91
C GLY A 321 -11.60 11.95 -2.19
N LYS A 322 -11.87 12.04 -0.89
CA LYS A 322 -12.47 10.96 -0.08
C LYS A 322 -13.79 10.40 -0.63
N LYS A 323 -14.52 11.16 -1.46
CA LYS A 323 -15.76 10.68 -2.12
C LYS A 323 -15.50 9.59 -3.16
N GLY A 324 -14.26 9.46 -3.63
CA GLY A 324 -13.83 8.40 -4.54
C GLY A 324 -13.39 7.13 -3.82
N PHE A 325 -13.81 6.92 -2.57
CA PHE A 325 -13.45 5.74 -1.78
C PHE A 325 -14.70 5.10 -1.16
N THR A 326 -14.70 3.77 -1.08
CA THR A 326 -15.66 2.99 -0.30
C THR A 326 -15.18 2.92 1.13
N ASP A 327 -16.03 3.42 2.04
CA ASP A 327 -15.78 3.39 3.48
C ASP A 327 -15.77 1.95 4.02
N VAL A 328 -14.75 1.61 4.80
CA VAL A 328 -14.57 0.28 5.39
C VAL A 328 -14.83 0.39 6.88
N VAL A 329 -15.91 -0.23 7.35
CA VAL A 329 -16.43 -0.02 8.70
C VAL A 329 -16.36 -1.26 9.59
N GLU A 330 -15.62 -2.27 9.15
CA GLU A 330 -15.51 -3.57 9.83
C GLU A 330 -14.05 -4.02 9.95
N GLY A 331 -13.72 -4.61 11.10
CA GLY A 331 -12.39 -5.11 11.42
C GLY A 331 -11.56 -4.12 12.25
N SER A 332 -10.29 -4.44 12.46
CA SER A 332 -9.39 -3.62 13.28
C SER A 332 -7.92 -3.87 12.98
N ALA A 333 -7.06 -2.91 13.30
CA ALA A 333 -5.61 -3.04 13.21
C ALA A 333 -5.08 -3.88 14.38
N ILE A 334 -5.28 -5.19 14.37
CA ILE A 334 -4.92 -6.07 15.50
C ILE A 334 -3.39 -6.15 15.65
N GLY A 335 -2.86 -5.89 16.85
CA GLY A 335 -1.43 -5.97 17.15
C GLY A 335 -1.13 -6.00 18.64
N CYS A 336 0.14 -6.07 19.01
CA CYS A 336 0.62 -5.98 20.41
C CYS A 336 -0.03 -6.97 21.40
N GLY A 337 -0.55 -8.10 20.89
CA GLY A 337 -1.24 -9.12 21.69
C GLY A 337 -2.61 -8.71 22.24
N GLY A 338 -3.21 -7.61 21.75
CA GLY A 338 -4.49 -7.07 22.23
C GLY A 338 -5.45 -6.67 21.11
N GLU A 339 -6.48 -5.90 21.50
CA GLU A 339 -7.39 -5.27 20.53
C GLU A 339 -6.66 -4.24 19.66
N GLY A 340 -7.18 -4.05 18.44
CA GLY A 340 -6.70 -3.05 17.49
C GLY A 340 -7.60 -1.82 17.42
N PHE A 341 -7.08 -0.75 16.81
CA PHE A 341 -7.90 0.39 16.38
C PHE A 341 -9.03 -0.11 15.45
N PRO A 342 -10.31 0.15 15.75
CA PRO A 342 -11.42 -0.32 14.95
C PRO A 342 -11.53 0.45 13.63
N ALA A 343 -11.97 -0.24 12.58
CA ALA A 343 -12.56 0.38 11.41
C ALA A 343 -13.95 0.91 11.79
N GLU A 344 -14.26 2.14 11.42
CA GLU A 344 -15.51 2.83 11.77
C GLU A 344 -15.90 3.78 10.63
N ALA A 345 -17.13 4.26 10.61
CA ALA A 345 -17.58 5.16 9.55
C ALA A 345 -16.73 6.46 9.49
N GLY A 346 -16.26 6.80 8.29
CA GLY A 346 -15.44 7.98 8.03
C GLY A 346 -13.96 7.64 7.86
N TRP A 347 -13.08 8.47 8.43
CA TRP A 347 -11.65 8.14 8.47
C TRP A 347 -11.36 7.36 9.74
N ASP A 348 -10.63 6.25 9.61
CA ASP A 348 -10.20 5.42 10.73
C ASP A 348 -8.70 5.08 10.67
N ALA A 349 -8.13 4.67 11.81
CA ALA A 349 -6.71 4.33 11.93
C ALA A 349 -6.39 2.85 11.60
N VAL A 350 -7.08 2.24 10.63
CA VAL A 350 -6.75 0.93 10.04
C VAL A 350 -6.92 0.87 8.51
N THR A 351 -7.90 1.58 7.98
CA THR A 351 -8.28 1.65 6.56
C THR A 351 -8.34 3.07 6.00
N GLY A 352 -8.17 4.10 6.83
CA GLY A 352 -8.14 5.49 6.38
C GLY A 352 -9.48 5.90 5.81
N TRP A 353 -9.50 6.49 4.61
CA TRP A 353 -10.75 6.77 3.88
C TRP A 353 -11.34 5.55 3.16
N GLY A 354 -10.75 4.37 3.32
CA GLY A 354 -11.19 3.12 2.71
C GLY A 354 -10.58 2.85 1.34
N THR A 355 -11.28 2.11 0.49
CA THR A 355 -10.73 1.55 -0.75
C THR A 355 -11.15 2.33 -1.99
N PRO A 356 -10.28 2.51 -3.00
CA PRO A 356 -10.60 3.34 -4.14
C PRO A 356 -11.79 2.76 -4.94
N VAL A 357 -12.71 3.61 -5.33
CA VAL A 357 -13.72 3.30 -6.37
C VAL A 357 -13.38 4.07 -7.62
N SER A 358 -13.44 3.43 -8.78
CA SER A 358 -13.29 4.11 -10.07
C SER A 358 -14.64 4.56 -10.61
#